data_AF-A0A0D2ZYS1-F1
#
_entry.id   AF-A0A0D2ZYS1-F1
#
_cell.length_a   1.000
_cell.length_b   1.000
_cell.length_c   1.000
_cell.angle_alpha   90.00
_cell.angle_beta   90.00
_cell.angle_gamma   90.00
#
_symmetry.space_group_name_H-M   'P 1'
#
loop_
_entity.id
_entity.type
_entity.pdbx_description
1 polymer ?
#
loop_
_entity_poly.entity_id
_entity_poly.type
_entity_poly.pdbx_seq_one_letter_code
_entity_poly.pdbx_strand_id
1 'polypeptide(L)'
;AGGVPGIGKTQIGIQLSVNVQIPREFGGLGGKAIYIDTEGSFMVERALQIAEACVEDMEEYTGYMHKHFKASQVQMKPRDILENIFYFRVCSYTEQIALVNHLDKFISENKDVGKSGNRRQYHVSFPSGL
;
A
#
# COMPACT_ATOMS: atom_id res chain seq x y z
N ALA A 1 4.81 15.50 6.09
CA ALA A 1 3.99 16.70 5.89
C ALA A 1 3.70 17.34 7.25
N GLY A 2 4.13 18.58 7.49
CA GLY A 2 3.80 19.32 8.71
C GLY A 2 2.41 19.93 8.60
N GLY A 3 1.60 19.85 9.66
CA GLY A 3 0.29 20.49 9.72
C GLY A 3 -0.61 19.88 10.81
N VAL A 4 -1.64 20.63 11.22
CA VAL A 4 -2.53 20.32 12.35
C VAL A 4 -3.23 18.96 12.17
N PRO A 5 -3.58 18.22 13.25
CA PRO A 5 -4.44 17.05 13.14
C PRO A 5 -5.72 17.34 12.34
N GLY A 6 -6.20 16.38 11.54
CA GLY A 6 -7.44 16.53 10.77
C GLY A 6 -7.33 17.17 9.38
N ILE A 7 -6.19 17.72 8.97
CA ILE A 7 -6.03 18.35 7.64
C ILE A 7 -5.94 17.35 6.45
N GLY A 8 -6.21 16.06 6.68
CA GLY A 8 -6.19 15.04 5.62
C GLY A 8 -4.83 14.37 5.35
N LYS A 9 -3.81 14.55 6.19
CA LYS A 9 -2.49 13.90 6.01
C LYS A 9 -2.61 12.37 5.87
N THR A 10 -3.35 11.75 6.78
CA THR A 10 -3.64 10.31 6.77
C THR A 10 -4.41 9.90 5.52
N GLN A 11 -5.40 10.69 5.10
CA GLN A 11 -6.18 10.41 3.89
C GLN A 11 -5.29 10.41 2.64
N ILE A 12 -4.42 11.41 2.49
CA ILE A 12 -3.46 11.47 1.38
C ILE A 12 -2.48 10.30 1.45
N GLY A 13 -1.97 9.95 2.63
CA GLY A 13 -1.06 8.81 2.79
C GLY A 13 -1.69 7.49 2.35
N ILE A 14 -2.95 7.24 2.72
CA ILE A 14 -3.69 6.04 2.31
C ILE A 14 -3.92 6.07 0.79
N GLN A 15 -4.37 7.20 0.24
CA GLN A 15 -4.60 7.33 -1.20
C GLN A 15 -3.34 7.05 -2.03
N LEU A 16 -2.19 7.60 -1.63
CA LEU A 16 -0.92 7.34 -2.32
C LEU A 16 -0.50 5.87 -2.24
N SER A 17 -0.79 5.21 -1.12
CA SER A 17 -0.49 3.78 -0.91
C SER A 17 -1.34 2.87 -1.79
N VAL A 18 -2.54 3.32 -2.18
CA VAL A 18 -3.38 2.64 -3.19
C VAL A 18 -2.90 2.98 -4.60
N ASN A 19 -2.68 4.26 -4.91
CA ASN A 19 -2.38 4.73 -6.26
C ASN A 19 -1.05 4.19 -6.81
N VAL A 20 -0.04 3.96 -5.97
CA VAL A 20 1.25 3.37 -6.41
C VAL A 20 1.06 1.98 -7.03
N GLN A 21 -0.03 1.29 -6.69
CA GLN A 21 -0.30 -0.08 -7.13
C GLN A 21 -1.07 -0.14 -8.45
N ILE A 22 -1.60 1.00 -8.95
CA ILE A 22 -2.28 1.08 -10.23
C ILE A 22 -1.34 0.54 -11.32
N PRO A 23 -1.79 -0.40 -12.17
CA PRO A 23 -0.94 -0.98 -13.19
C PRO A 23 -0.47 0.07 -14.22
N ARG A 24 0.68 -0.18 -14.84
CA ARG A 24 1.29 0.74 -15.83
C ARG A 24 0.42 1.00 -17.05
N GLU A 25 -0.40 0.04 -17.44
CA GLU A 25 -1.37 0.17 -18.54
C GLU A 25 -2.46 1.22 -18.25
N PHE A 26 -2.74 1.51 -16.98
CA PHE A 26 -3.60 2.59 -16.53
C PHE A 26 -2.82 3.86 -16.14
N GLY A 27 -1.53 3.93 -16.49
CA GLY A 27 -0.66 5.07 -16.17
C GLY A 27 -0.08 5.08 -14.75
N GLY A 28 -0.25 4.01 -13.97
CA GLY A 28 0.30 3.88 -12.62
C GLY A 28 1.72 3.30 -12.57
N LEU A 29 2.18 2.94 -11.36
CA LEU A 29 3.53 2.42 -11.12
C LEU A 29 3.60 0.90 -11.00
N GLY A 30 2.47 0.23 -10.70
CA GLY A 30 2.39 -1.22 -10.45
C GLY A 30 3.23 -1.68 -9.25
N GLY A 31 3.48 -0.79 -8.29
CA GLY A 31 4.33 -1.04 -7.12
C GLY A 31 3.54 -1.53 -5.89
N LYS A 32 4.25 -1.63 -4.76
CA LYS A 32 3.68 -1.85 -3.42
C LYS A 32 4.00 -0.67 -2.52
N ALA A 33 3.29 -0.55 -1.40
CA ALA A 33 3.49 0.53 -0.45
C ALA A 33 4.01 0.00 0.90
N ILE A 34 4.90 0.77 1.54
CA ILE A 34 5.21 0.62 2.96
C ILE A 34 4.58 1.82 3.67
N TYR A 35 3.70 1.55 4.63
CA TYR A 35 3.02 2.57 5.43
C TYR A 35 3.51 2.50 6.87
N ILE A 36 4.21 3.54 7.33
CA ILE A 36 4.71 3.65 8.70
C ILE A 36 3.77 4.57 9.48
N ASP A 37 3.10 4.02 10.49
CA ASP A 37 2.12 4.75 11.29
C ASP A 37 2.62 5.03 12.70
N THR A 38 2.97 6.29 12.94
CA THR A 38 3.45 6.78 14.23
C THR A 38 2.31 7.23 15.15
N GLU A 39 1.15 7.60 14.62
CA GLU A 39 0.02 8.13 15.41
C GLU A 39 -1.10 7.10 15.63
N GLY A 40 -1.22 6.09 14.76
CA GLY A 40 -2.23 5.03 14.85
C GLY A 40 -3.50 5.41 14.12
N SER A 41 -3.37 6.32 13.15
CA SER A 41 -4.48 6.91 12.42
C SER A 41 -4.86 6.12 11.17
N PHE A 42 -4.06 5.13 10.77
CA PHE A 42 -4.37 4.28 9.64
C PHE A 42 -5.62 3.43 9.93
N MET A 43 -6.62 3.54 9.06
CA MET A 43 -7.86 2.77 9.15
C MET A 43 -7.94 1.82 7.96
N VAL A 44 -7.97 0.51 8.21
CA VAL A 44 -8.04 -0.51 7.16
C VAL A 44 -9.33 -0.37 6.36
N GLU A 45 -10.44 -0.05 7.02
CA GLU A 45 -11.74 0.18 6.40
C GLU A 45 -11.66 1.34 5.39
N ARG A 46 -10.91 2.40 5.73
CA ARG A 46 -10.72 3.53 4.82
C ARG A 46 -9.83 3.16 3.63
N ALA A 47 -8.78 2.39 3.86
CA ALA A 47 -7.95 1.86 2.78
C ALA A 47 -8.75 0.96 1.84
N LEU A 48 -9.64 0.13 2.38
CA LEU A 48 -10.53 -0.72 1.59
C LEU A 48 -11.48 0.11 0.72
N GLN A 49 -12.13 1.13 1.27
CA GLN A 49 -13.02 2.02 0.50
C GLN A 49 -12.29 2.68 -0.67
N ILE A 50 -11.06 3.15 -0.44
CA ILE A 50 -10.25 3.79 -1.48
C ILE A 50 -9.81 2.74 -2.53
N ALA A 51 -9.48 1.52 -2.09
CA ALA A 51 -9.14 0.41 -2.98
C ALA A 51 -10.34 -0.04 -3.85
N GLU A 52 -11.55 -0.09 -3.28
CA GLU A 52 -12.79 -0.39 -4.00
C GLU A 52 -13.06 0.65 -5.09
N ALA A 53 -13.03 1.94 -4.73
CA ALA A 53 -13.19 3.02 -5.71
C ALA A 53 -12.13 2.97 -6.82
N CYS A 54 -10.86 2.71 -6.47
CA CYS A 54 -9.78 2.58 -7.44
C CYS A 54 -10.02 1.43 -8.43
N VAL A 55 -10.51 0.28 -7.96
CA VAL A 55 -10.84 -0.86 -8.83
C VAL A 55 -12.04 -0.55 -9.71
N GLU A 56 -13.09 0.08 -9.17
CA GLU A 56 -14.26 0.53 -9.94
C GLU A 56 -13.86 1.50 -11.06
N ASP A 57 -13.02 2.50 -10.75
CA ASP A 57 -12.51 3.47 -11.72
C ASP A 57 -11.72 2.78 -12.86
N MET A 58 -10.89 1.77 -12.52
CA MET A 58 -10.14 0.98 -13.51
C MET A 58 -11.08 0.14 -14.37
N GLU A 59 -12.08 -0.53 -13.78
CA GLU A 59 -13.07 -1.31 -14.50
C GLU A 59 -13.88 -0.43 -15.47
N GLU A 60 -14.33 0.75 -15.03
CA GLU A 60 -15.02 1.72 -15.89
C GLU A 60 -14.14 2.16 -17.06
N TYR A 61 -12.87 2.50 -16.80
CA TYR A 61 -11.90 2.86 -17.82
C TYR A 61 -11.70 1.74 -18.87
N THR A 62 -11.59 0.48 -18.42
CA THR A 62 -11.52 -0.65 -19.34
C THR A 62 -12.78 -0.83 -20.17
N GLY A 63 -13.96 -0.55 -19.60
CA GLY A 63 -15.25 -0.62 -20.28
C GLY A 63 -15.37 0.37 -21.44
N TYR A 64 -14.85 1.60 -21.27
CA TYR A 64 -14.76 2.57 -22.35
C TYR A 64 -13.78 2.12 -23.45
N MET A 65 -12.64 1.54 -23.06
CA MET A 65 -11.57 1.13 -24.00
C MET A 65 -11.81 -0.21 -24.71
N HIS A 66 -12.55 -1.14 -24.11
CA HIS A 66 -12.86 -2.46 -24.68
C HIS A 66 -13.71 -2.41 -25.96
N LYS A 67 -14.34 -1.26 -26.27
CA LYS A 67 -14.96 -1.03 -27.58
C LYS A 67 -13.95 -0.92 -28.73
N HIS A 68 -12.64 -0.77 -28.44
CA HIS A 68 -11.60 -0.55 -29.45
C HIS A 68 -10.42 -1.56 -29.44
N PHE A 69 -10.12 -2.28 -28.36
CA PHE A 69 -9.03 -3.29 -28.34
C PHE A 69 -9.21 -4.32 -27.21
N LYS A 70 -8.92 -5.61 -27.46
CA LYS A 70 -8.89 -6.67 -26.43
C LYS A 70 -7.63 -6.51 -25.57
N ALA A 71 -7.70 -5.72 -24.50
CA ALA A 71 -6.66 -5.67 -23.49
C ALA A 71 -6.76 -6.90 -22.57
N SER A 72 -5.61 -7.46 -22.20
CA SER A 72 -5.48 -8.49 -21.17
C SER A 72 -6.12 -8.00 -19.88
N GLN A 73 -7.21 -8.61 -19.42
CA GLN A 73 -7.86 -8.20 -18.17
C GLN A 73 -7.00 -8.61 -16.98
N VAL A 74 -6.29 -7.67 -16.39
CA VAL A 74 -5.77 -7.84 -15.03
C VAL A 74 -6.93 -7.62 -14.07
N GLN A 75 -7.53 -8.70 -13.58
CA GLN A 75 -8.58 -8.64 -12.57
C GLN A 75 -7.95 -8.36 -11.20
N MET A 76 -7.71 -7.09 -10.88
CA MET A 76 -7.24 -6.65 -9.57
C MET A 76 -8.41 -6.55 -8.60
N LYS A 77 -8.33 -7.21 -7.43
CA LYS A 77 -9.35 -7.09 -6.39
C LYS A 77 -8.92 -6.09 -5.32
N PRO A 78 -9.85 -5.38 -4.65
CA PRO A 78 -9.49 -4.44 -3.58
C PRO A 78 -8.67 -5.08 -2.45
N ARG A 79 -8.88 -6.37 -2.19
CA ARG A 79 -8.10 -7.13 -1.19
C ARG A 79 -6.64 -7.29 -1.59
N ASP A 80 -6.35 -7.44 -2.88
CA ASP A 80 -4.97 -7.55 -3.39
C ASP A 80 -4.21 -6.24 -3.14
N ILE A 81 -4.91 -5.10 -3.24
CA ILE A 81 -4.36 -3.78 -2.92
C ILE A 81 -3.95 -3.71 -1.44
N LEU A 82 -4.83 -4.17 -0.53
CA LEU A 82 -4.54 -4.16 0.90
C LEU A 82 -3.38 -5.09 1.27
N GLU A 83 -3.31 -6.28 0.65
CA GLU A 83 -2.21 -7.23 0.88
C GLU A 83 -0.83 -6.69 0.42
N ASN A 84 -0.84 -5.67 -0.43
CA ASN A 84 0.32 -5.00 -0.97
C ASN A 84 0.71 -3.70 -0.23
N ILE A 85 0.01 -3.39 0.87
CA ILE A 85 0.38 -2.33 1.82
C ILE A 85 1.05 -2.97 3.04
N PHE A 86 2.36 -2.85 3.14
CA PHE A 86 3.12 -3.28 4.32
C PHE A 86 3.00 -2.23 5.42
N TYR A 87 2.16 -2.52 6.40
CA TYR A 87 1.87 -1.62 7.51
C TYR A 87 2.79 -1.88 8.70
N PHE A 88 3.43 -0.83 9.21
CA PHE A 88 4.26 -0.85 10.43
C PHE A 88 3.74 0.18 11.43
N ARG A 89 3.28 -0.29 12.58
CA ARG A 89 2.99 0.57 13.74
C ARG A 89 4.29 0.84 14.50
N VAL A 90 4.57 2.11 14.75
CA VAL A 90 5.74 2.54 15.52
C VAL A 90 5.25 3.36 16.72
N CYS A 91 5.58 2.92 17.92
CA CYS A 91 5.14 3.50 19.19
C CYS A 91 6.26 4.30 19.90
N SER A 92 7.49 4.22 19.42
CA SER A 92 8.65 4.88 20.01
C SER A 92 9.69 5.29 18.98
N TYR A 93 10.55 6.26 19.31
CA TYR A 93 11.63 6.68 18.42
C TYR A 93 12.68 5.57 18.22
N THR A 94 12.86 4.68 19.20
CA THR A 94 13.76 3.51 19.11
C THR A 94 13.23 2.51 18.09
N GLU A 95 11.94 2.20 18.13
CA GLU A 95 11.28 1.39 17.09
C GLU A 95 11.39 2.04 15.70
N GLN A 96 11.27 3.37 15.63
CA GLN A 96 11.39 4.11 14.36
C GLN A 96 12.79 3.94 13.77
N ILE A 97 13.84 4.18 14.56
CA ILE A 97 15.24 4.04 14.14
C ILE A 97 15.52 2.59 13.75
N ALA A 98 15.07 1.63 14.56
CA ALA A 98 15.25 0.22 14.27
C ALA A 98 14.58 -0.16 12.94
N LEU A 99 13.34 0.28 12.69
CA LEU A 99 12.63 0.02 11.44
C LEU A 99 13.39 0.61 10.24
N VAL A 100 13.86 1.85 10.33
CA VAL A 100 14.64 2.50 9.27
C VAL A 100 15.93 1.73 8.97
N ASN A 101 16.66 1.30 10.01
CA ASN A 101 17.90 0.53 9.84
C ASN A 101 17.68 -0.86 9.22
N HIS A 102 16.49 -1.44 9.36
CA HIS A 102 16.13 -2.73 8.78
C HIS A 102 15.39 -2.62 7.44
N LEU A 103 15.04 -1.40 7.01
CA LEU A 103 14.19 -1.19 5.84
C LEU A 103 14.85 -1.67 4.55
N ASP A 104 16.15 -1.42 4.38
CA ASP A 104 16.91 -1.87 3.21
C ASP A 104 16.93 -3.39 3.11
N LYS A 105 17.13 -4.07 4.24
CA LYS A 105 17.06 -5.53 4.33
C LYS A 105 15.66 -6.02 3.97
N PHE A 106 14.63 -5.42 4.55
CA PHE A 106 13.24 -5.76 4.24
C PHE A 106 12.92 -5.61 2.75
N ILE A 107 13.30 -4.49 2.13
CA ILE A 107 13.11 -4.26 0.69
C ILE A 107 13.88 -5.31 -0.12
N SER A 108 15.10 -5.67 0.31
CA SER A 108 15.92 -6.67 -0.38
C SER A 108 15.36 -8.09 -0.33
N GLU A 109 14.66 -8.44 0.75
CA GLU A 109 13.98 -9.74 0.94
C GLU A 109 12.63 -9.79 0.22
N ASN A 110 12.02 -8.63 0.00
CA ASN A 110 10.73 -8.47 -0.69
C ASN A 110 10.90 -7.97 -2.13
N LYS A 111 11.98 -8.37 -2.83
CA LYS A 111 12.24 -7.99 -4.23
C LYS A 111 11.22 -8.53 -5.25
N ASP A 112 10.48 -9.58 -4.91
CA ASP A 112 9.44 -10.19 -5.77
C ASP A 112 8.09 -9.47 -5.71
N VAL A 113 8.11 -8.15 -5.88
CA VAL A 113 6.90 -7.37 -6.12
C VAL A 113 6.46 -7.57 -7.58
N GLY A 114 5.86 -8.73 -7.84
CA GLY A 114 5.40 -9.15 -9.17
C GLY A 114 4.99 -10.61 -9.31
N LYS A 115 5.05 -11.44 -8.25
CA LYS A 115 4.48 -12.79 -8.29
C LYS A 115 3.68 -13.08 -7.02
N SER A 116 2.46 -13.57 -7.24
CA SER A 116 1.51 -14.06 -6.24
C SER A 116 2.23 -14.91 -5.18
N GLY A 117 2.10 -14.55 -3.90
CA GLY A 117 2.80 -15.21 -2.82
C GLY A 117 2.31 -14.79 -1.44
N ASN A 118 1.58 -15.71 -0.80
CA ASN A 118 1.13 -15.82 0.59
C ASN A 118 1.44 -14.69 1.61
N ARG A 119 0.37 -14.29 2.32
CA ARG A 119 0.31 -13.49 3.56
C ARG A 119 1.56 -13.63 4.44
N ARG A 120 2.19 -12.50 4.77
CA ARG A 120 2.98 -12.34 5.98
C ARG A 120 2.52 -11.08 6.71
N GLN A 121 1.80 -11.27 7.81
CA GLN A 121 1.65 -10.23 8.80
C GLN A 121 3.00 -10.11 9.51
N TYR A 122 3.76 -9.04 9.24
CA TYR A 122 5.06 -8.83 9.88
C TYR A 122 4.82 -8.28 11.28
N HIS A 123 4.78 -9.17 12.28
CA HIS A 123 4.96 -8.76 13.67
C HIS A 123 6.46 -8.63 13.92
N VAL A 124 6.95 -7.39 13.95
CA VAL A 124 8.35 -7.12 14.32
C VAL A 124 8.47 -7.29 15.82
N SER A 125 8.79 -8.50 16.28
CA SER A 125 9.29 -8.70 17.64
C SER A 125 10.73 -8.19 17.70
N PHE A 126 10.93 -7.04 18.31
CA PHE A 126 12.27 -6.57 18.63
C PHE A 126 12.83 -7.44 19.78
N PRO A 127 14.08 -7.93 19.70
CA PRO A 127 14.72 -8.54 20.85
C PRO A 127 14.74 -7.50 21.99
N SER A 128 14.28 -7.91 23.17
CA SER A 128 14.36 -7.12 24.39
C SER A 128 15.82 -6.77 24.67
N GLY A 129 16.19 -5.54 24.38
CA GLY A 129 17.58 -5.08 24.42
C GLY A 129 17.81 -3.72 23.77
N LEU A 130 16.93 -2.75 24.08
CA LEU A 130 17.22 -1.32 24.14
C LEU A 130 16.67 -0.81 25.46
#